data_AF-A0A2E3BQJ3-F1
#
_entry.id   AF-A0A2E3BQJ3-F1
#
_cell.length_a   1.000
_cell.length_b   1.000
_cell.length_c   1.000
_cell.angle_alpha   90.00
_cell.angle_beta   90.00
_cell.angle_gamma   90.00
#
_symmetry.space_group_name_H-M   'P 1'
#
loop_
_entity.id
_entity.type
_entity.pdbx_description
1 polymer ?
#
loop_
_entity_poly.entity_id
_entity_poly.type
_entity_poly.pdbx_seq_one_letter_code
_entity_poly.pdbx_strand_id
1 'polypeptide(L)'
;MVPTEEPVPTVNKISRETEITPTITPTIPMSASPTPEIEALFLYNRGLNLLRSEQFIESANSFSTLIKRMPDLAIAYKSRGAAYYHLERYELAKTDLEKALTLDVDLGGTHLYLGLIHKKNGNVAEAKKELQMAINLIHPIRETEELLIAESALANLGR
;
A
#
# COMPACT_ATOMS: atom_id res chain seq x y z
N MET A 1 50.72 -64.34 -56.59
CA MET A 1 49.44 -64.16 -57.29
C MET A 1 48.46 -63.58 -56.28
N VAL A 2 48.01 -62.36 -56.59
CA VAL A 2 46.86 -61.60 -56.03
C VAL A 2 46.98 -61.13 -54.57
N PRO A 3 46.68 -59.85 -54.26
CA PRO A 3 47.04 -59.19 -53.00
C PRO A 3 46.02 -59.40 -51.88
N THR A 4 46.55 -59.29 -50.66
CA THR A 4 45.87 -59.01 -49.39
C THR A 4 45.04 -57.72 -49.45
N GLU A 5 43.73 -57.83 -49.20
CA GLU A 5 42.92 -56.74 -48.68
C GLU A 5 42.32 -57.20 -47.34
N GLU A 6 42.81 -56.62 -46.25
CA GLU A 6 42.22 -56.78 -44.93
C GLU A 6 40.83 -56.11 -44.87
N PRO A 7 39.85 -56.68 -44.15
CA PRO A 7 38.54 -56.07 -44.03
C PRO A 7 38.62 -54.75 -43.23
N VAL A 8 38.22 -53.66 -43.88
CA VAL A 8 38.07 -52.33 -43.28
C VAL A 8 37.14 -52.41 -42.06
N PRO A 9 37.53 -51.89 -40.88
CA PRO A 9 36.64 -51.83 -39.73
C PRO A 9 35.52 -50.81 -40.00
N THR A 10 34.27 -51.30 -39.95
CA THR A 10 33.07 -50.47 -40.03
C THR A 10 33.06 -49.49 -38.86
N VAL A 11 33.46 -48.24 -39.10
CA VAL A 11 33.30 -47.14 -38.15
C VAL A 11 31.80 -46.95 -37.96
N ASN A 12 31.33 -47.43 -36.80
CA ASN A 12 29.97 -47.25 -36.34
C ASN A 12 29.71 -45.75 -36.25
N LYS A 13 28.84 -45.24 -37.12
CA LYS A 13 28.46 -43.83 -37.19
C LYS A 13 27.79 -43.50 -35.86
N ILE A 14 28.50 -42.83 -34.96
CA ILE A 14 27.93 -42.24 -33.75
C ILE A 14 27.01 -41.12 -34.24
N SER A 15 25.74 -41.46 -34.45
CA SER A 15 24.68 -40.48 -34.53
C SER A 15 24.61 -39.81 -33.16
N ARG A 16 25.21 -38.63 -33.03
CA ARG A 16 24.94 -37.74 -31.89
C ARG A 16 23.47 -37.35 -32.00
N GLU A 17 22.61 -38.10 -31.32
CA GLU A 17 21.29 -37.61 -30.95
C GLU A 17 21.52 -36.44 -30.00
N THR A 18 21.50 -35.24 -30.57
CA THR A 18 21.43 -34.01 -29.79
C THR A 18 20.10 -34.07 -29.07
N GLU A 19 20.10 -34.42 -27.79
CA GLU A 19 18.96 -34.24 -26.90
C GLU A 19 18.57 -32.77 -26.96
N ILE A 20 17.55 -32.46 -27.76
CA ILE A 20 16.81 -31.21 -27.70
C ILE A 20 16.02 -31.29 -26.40
N THR A 21 16.65 -30.92 -25.29
CA THR A 21 15.93 -30.59 -24.07
C THR A 21 14.88 -29.55 -24.43
N PRO A 22 13.58 -29.75 -24.14
CA PRO A 22 12.60 -28.73 -24.40
C PRO A 22 12.98 -27.51 -23.56
N THR A 23 13.37 -26.42 -24.22
CA THR A 23 13.48 -25.11 -23.58
C THR A 23 12.09 -24.80 -23.02
N ILE A 24 11.95 -24.93 -21.70
CA ILE A 24 10.74 -24.51 -21.00
C ILE A 24 10.80 -22.97 -21.01
N THR A 25 10.31 -22.35 -22.08
CA THR A 25 10.01 -20.92 -22.04
C THR A 25 8.95 -20.77 -20.97
N PRO A 26 9.18 -20.05 -19.85
CA PRO A 26 8.13 -19.84 -18.87
C PRO A 26 7.08 -18.95 -19.53
N THR A 27 6.06 -19.57 -20.10
CA THR A 27 4.82 -18.89 -20.46
C THR A 27 4.16 -18.52 -19.15
N ILE A 28 4.43 -17.31 -18.66
CA ILE A 28 3.65 -16.73 -17.57
C ILE A 28 2.19 -16.75 -18.06
N PRO A 29 1.29 -17.53 -17.43
CA PRO A 29 -0.09 -17.54 -17.88
C PRO A 29 -0.64 -16.13 -17.71
N MET A 30 -1.24 -15.59 -18.77
CA MET A 30 -1.82 -14.25 -18.85
C MET A 30 -3.08 -14.08 -17.96
N SER A 31 -3.20 -14.88 -16.89
CA SER A 31 -4.33 -14.93 -15.96
C SER A 31 -3.91 -15.21 -14.50
N ALA A 32 -2.68 -14.89 -14.10
CA ALA A 32 -2.36 -14.87 -12.67
C ALA A 32 -3.14 -13.72 -12.02
N SER A 33 -4.24 -14.02 -11.32
CA SER A 33 -4.83 -13.06 -10.39
C SER A 33 -3.72 -12.53 -9.49
N PRO A 34 -3.55 -11.21 -9.34
CA PRO A 34 -2.54 -10.67 -8.44
C PRO A 34 -2.71 -11.31 -7.07
N THR A 35 -1.59 -11.67 -6.42
CA THR A 35 -1.68 -12.20 -5.06
C THR A 35 -2.40 -11.19 -4.16
N PRO A 36 -3.03 -11.62 -3.06
CA PRO A 36 -3.76 -10.72 -2.17
C PRO A 36 -2.95 -9.48 -1.76
N GLU A 37 -1.63 -9.61 -1.62
CA GLU A 37 -0.71 -8.53 -1.25
C GLU A 37 -0.50 -7.52 -2.40
N ILE A 38 -0.40 -7.99 -3.65
CA ILE A 38 -0.26 -7.10 -4.82
C ILE A 38 -1.57 -6.35 -5.06
N GLU A 39 -2.72 -7.01 -4.92
CA GLU A 39 -4.04 -6.36 -5.00
C GLU A 39 -4.19 -5.31 -3.89
N ALA A 40 -3.79 -5.64 -2.67
CA ALA A 40 -3.82 -4.71 -1.54
C ALA A 40 -2.94 -3.47 -1.76
N LEU A 41 -1.70 -3.66 -2.22
CA LEU A 41 -0.79 -2.56 -2.53
C LEU A 41 -1.36 -1.68 -3.66
N PHE A 42 -1.94 -2.28 -4.69
CA PHE A 42 -2.59 -1.56 -5.78
C PHE A 42 -3.77 -0.70 -5.26
N LEU A 43 -4.66 -1.29 -4.46
CA LEU A 43 -5.80 -0.58 -3.87
C LEU A 43 -5.36 0.56 -2.97
N TYR A 44 -4.32 0.33 -2.16
CA TYR A 44 -3.73 1.34 -1.28
C TYR A 44 -3.16 2.52 -2.08
N ASN A 45 -2.29 2.24 -3.05
CA ASN A 45 -1.68 3.28 -3.89
C ASN A 45 -2.73 4.05 -4.70
N ARG A 46 -3.73 3.36 -5.24
CA ARG A 46 -4.87 4.01 -5.92
C ARG A 46 -5.60 4.96 -4.97
N GLY A 47 -5.95 4.51 -3.77
CA GLY A 47 -6.61 5.34 -2.76
C GLY A 47 -5.81 6.59 -2.40
N LEU A 48 -4.49 6.46 -2.22
CA LEU A 48 -3.61 7.60 -1.95
C LEU A 48 -3.55 8.59 -3.11
N ASN A 49 -3.46 8.12 -4.35
CA ASN A 49 -3.46 9.01 -5.52
C ASN A 49 -4.79 9.75 -5.67
N LEU A 50 -5.90 9.10 -5.35
CA LEU A 50 -7.23 9.72 -5.33
C LEU A 50 -7.36 10.76 -4.21
N LEU A 51 -6.82 10.51 -3.01
CA LEU A 51 -6.73 11.53 -1.94
C LEU A 51 -6.00 12.77 -2.41
N ARG A 52 -4.80 12.60 -2.99
CA ARG A 52 -3.96 13.70 -3.48
C ARG A 52 -4.58 14.46 -4.64
N SER A 53 -5.48 13.80 -5.37
CA SER A 53 -6.24 14.39 -6.47
C SER A 53 -7.62 14.90 -6.03
N GLU A 54 -7.87 14.98 -4.71
CA GLU A 54 -9.11 15.44 -4.08
C GLU A 54 -10.38 14.64 -4.47
N GLN A 55 -10.21 13.44 -5.03
CA GLN A 55 -11.28 12.50 -5.36
C GLN A 55 -11.63 11.65 -4.13
N PHE A 56 -12.19 12.30 -3.12
CA PHE A 56 -12.34 11.72 -1.79
C PHE A 56 -13.35 10.56 -1.73
N ILE A 57 -14.40 10.57 -2.56
CA ILE A 57 -15.39 9.48 -2.61
C ILE A 57 -14.75 8.20 -3.15
N GLU A 58 -14.07 8.31 -4.29
CA GLU A 58 -13.38 7.21 -4.97
C GLU A 58 -12.21 6.68 -4.11
N SER A 59 -11.53 7.59 -3.41
CA SER A 59 -10.53 7.24 -2.41
C SER A 59 -11.13 6.39 -1.29
N ALA A 60 -12.21 6.85 -0.65
CA ALA A 60 -12.88 6.11 0.42
C ALA A 60 -13.38 4.73 -0.05
N ASN A 61 -13.83 4.63 -1.30
CA ASN A 61 -14.23 3.37 -1.93
C ASN A 61 -13.03 2.43 -2.11
N SER A 62 -11.87 2.95 -2.54
CA SER A 62 -10.64 2.16 -2.72
C SER A 62 -10.16 1.59 -1.38
N PHE A 63 -10.15 2.40 -0.32
CA PHE A 63 -9.82 1.94 1.03
C PHE A 63 -10.87 1.01 1.62
N SER A 64 -12.15 1.18 1.29
CA SER A 64 -13.19 0.24 1.73
C SER A 64 -13.00 -1.15 1.12
N THR A 65 -12.59 -1.24 -0.15
CA THR A 65 -12.22 -2.52 -0.76
C THR A 65 -10.97 -3.09 -0.10
N LEU A 66 -9.96 -2.26 0.19
CA LEU A 66 -8.75 -2.68 0.89
C LEU A 66 -9.04 -3.26 2.27
N ILE A 67 -9.89 -2.60 3.07
CA ILE A 67 -10.30 -3.04 4.40
C ILE A 67 -11.02 -4.40 4.35
N LYS A 68 -11.85 -4.64 3.32
CA LYS A 68 -12.50 -5.96 3.13
C LYS A 68 -11.50 -7.08 2.88
N ARG A 69 -10.34 -6.77 2.29
CA ARG A 69 -9.26 -7.74 2.04
C ARG A 69 -8.35 -7.90 3.24
N MET A 70 -8.00 -6.79 3.90
CA MET A 70 -7.08 -6.73 5.02
C MET A 70 -7.72 -5.93 6.17
N PRO A 71 -8.57 -6.58 6.98
CA PRO A 71 -9.36 -5.91 8.03
C PRO A 71 -8.51 -5.44 9.22
N ASP A 72 -7.26 -5.88 9.32
CA ASP A 72 -6.34 -5.47 10.39
C ASP A 72 -5.28 -4.45 9.92
N LEU A 73 -5.43 -3.92 8.69
CA LEU A 73 -4.52 -2.91 8.17
C LEU A 73 -4.88 -1.52 8.70
N ALA A 74 -4.24 -1.09 9.79
CA ALA A 74 -4.47 0.21 10.45
C ALA A 74 -4.43 1.40 9.48
N ILE A 75 -3.43 1.43 8.58
CA ILE A 75 -3.26 2.54 7.64
C ILE A 75 -4.41 2.67 6.63
N ALA A 76 -5.13 1.58 6.31
CA ALA A 76 -6.30 1.65 5.44
C ALA A 76 -7.46 2.39 6.11
N TYR A 77 -7.67 2.16 7.42
CA TYR A 77 -8.64 2.91 8.21
C TYR A 77 -8.24 4.37 8.36
N LYS A 78 -6.97 4.67 8.68
CA LYS A 78 -6.47 6.05 8.73
C LYS A 78 -6.70 6.80 7.41
N SER A 79 -6.35 6.19 6.28
CA SER A 79 -6.52 6.83 4.97
C SER A 79 -7.98 6.95 4.53
N ARG A 80 -8.87 6.03 4.91
CA ARG A 80 -10.31 6.21 4.70
C ARG A 80 -10.88 7.31 5.60
N GLY A 81 -10.43 7.37 6.85
CA GLY A 81 -10.76 8.44 7.80
C GLY A 81 -10.35 9.81 7.27
N ALA A 82 -9.16 9.93 6.69
CA ALA A 82 -8.70 11.12 5.97
C ALA A 82 -9.67 11.53 4.84
N ALA A 83 -10.06 10.57 3.98
CA ALA A 83 -11.02 10.83 2.91
C ALA A 83 -12.37 11.32 3.46
N TYR A 84 -12.87 10.71 4.54
CA TYR A 84 -14.11 11.14 5.19
C TYR A 84 -14.00 12.51 5.85
N TYR A 85 -12.85 12.86 6.41
CA TYR A 85 -12.60 14.20 6.94
C TYR A 85 -12.73 15.27 5.85
N HIS A 86 -12.13 15.04 4.68
CA HIS A 86 -12.23 15.97 3.55
C HIS A 86 -13.64 16.02 2.93
N LEU A 87 -14.43 14.96 3.09
CA LEU A 87 -15.87 14.95 2.76
C LEU A 87 -16.76 15.56 3.85
N GLU A 88 -16.18 16.12 4.92
CA GLU A 88 -16.87 16.65 6.09
C GLU A 88 -17.76 15.61 6.82
N ARG A 89 -17.50 14.32 6.60
CA ARG A 89 -18.19 13.20 7.26
C ARG A 89 -17.45 12.84 8.56
N TYR A 90 -17.39 13.80 9.48
CA TYR A 90 -16.52 13.72 10.66
C TYR A 90 -16.79 12.51 11.57
N GLU A 91 -18.05 12.09 11.74
CA GLU A 91 -18.38 10.90 12.55
C GLU A 91 -17.84 9.60 11.93
N LEU A 92 -17.94 9.46 10.60
CA LEU A 92 -17.35 8.32 9.89
C LEU A 92 -15.83 8.37 9.95
N ALA A 93 -15.25 9.55 9.78
CA ALA A 93 -13.82 9.75 9.91
C ALA A 93 -13.33 9.32 11.31
N LYS A 94 -14.00 9.80 12.36
CA LYS A 94 -13.66 9.48 13.75
C LYS A 94 -13.75 7.98 14.02
N THR A 95 -14.82 7.32 13.56
CA THR A 95 -14.98 5.86 13.69
C THR A 95 -13.81 5.09 13.08
N ASP A 96 -13.39 5.47 11.87
CA ASP A 96 -12.24 4.84 11.21
C ASP A 96 -10.92 5.14 11.91
N LEU A 97 -10.72 6.38 12.37
CA LEU A 97 -9.50 6.78 13.07
C LEU A 97 -9.38 6.07 14.43
N GLU A 98 -10.48 5.92 15.17
CA GLU A 98 -10.51 5.13 16.40
C GLU A 98 -10.18 3.66 16.11
N LYS A 99 -10.72 3.08 15.03
CA LYS A 99 -10.35 1.73 14.61
C LYS A 99 -8.86 1.64 14.24
N ALA A 100 -8.30 2.64 13.56
CA ALA A 100 -6.87 2.68 13.27
C ALA A 100 -6.03 2.69 14.55
N LEU A 101 -6.38 3.50 15.56
CA LEU A 101 -5.70 3.51 16.87
C LEU A 101 -5.77 2.16 17.61
N THR A 102 -6.87 1.40 17.46
CA THR A 102 -6.93 0.06 18.07
C THR A 102 -5.99 -0.95 17.43
N LEU A 103 -5.60 -0.72 16.16
CA LEU A 103 -4.74 -1.62 15.39
C LEU A 103 -3.27 -1.18 15.47
N ASP A 104 -3.02 0.13 15.45
CA ASP A 104 -1.70 0.74 15.53
C ASP A 104 -1.81 2.09 16.26
N VAL A 105 -1.26 2.14 17.48
CA VAL A 105 -1.30 3.31 18.35
C VAL A 105 -0.30 4.39 17.95
N ASP A 106 0.73 4.04 17.17
CA ASP A 106 1.84 4.94 16.83
C ASP A 106 1.64 5.60 15.45
N LEU A 107 0.50 5.37 14.81
CA LEU A 107 0.17 5.94 13.51
C LEU A 107 -0.16 7.44 13.63
N GLY A 108 0.86 8.29 13.59
CA GLY A 108 0.76 9.73 13.85
C GLY A 108 -0.26 10.48 12.98
N GLY A 109 -0.46 10.07 11.72
CA GLY A 109 -1.51 10.61 10.86
C GLY A 109 -2.93 10.44 11.42
N THR A 110 -3.16 9.43 12.26
CA THR A 110 -4.46 9.23 12.92
C THR A 110 -4.75 10.34 13.92
N HIS A 111 -3.76 10.69 14.75
CA HIS A 111 -3.84 11.81 15.69
C HIS A 111 -4.00 13.16 15.00
N LEU A 112 -3.38 13.34 13.82
CA LEU A 112 -3.56 14.55 13.00
C LEU A 112 -5.05 14.75 12.69
N TYR A 113 -5.70 13.76 12.08
CA TYR A 113 -7.10 13.92 11.66
C TYR A 113 -8.06 14.02 12.85
N LEU A 114 -7.82 13.31 13.95
CA LEU A 114 -8.59 13.50 15.18
C LEU A 114 -8.46 14.94 15.71
N GLY A 115 -7.24 15.47 15.75
CA GLY A 115 -6.99 16.86 16.16
C GLY A 115 -7.69 17.88 15.28
N LEU A 116 -7.68 17.67 13.97
CA LEU A 116 -8.43 18.51 13.02
C LEU A 116 -9.95 18.45 13.24
N ILE A 117 -10.51 17.27 13.51
CA ILE A 117 -11.93 17.09 13.84
C ILE A 117 -12.27 17.81 15.16
N HIS A 118 -11.46 17.64 16.21
CA HIS A 118 -11.66 18.34 17.47
C HIS A 118 -11.62 19.87 17.29
N LYS A 119 -10.68 20.38 16.47
CA LYS A 119 -10.59 21.80 16.12
C LYS A 119 -11.85 22.29 15.43
N LYS A 120 -12.41 21.53 14.48
CA LYS A 120 -13.67 21.86 13.80
C LYS A 120 -14.86 21.90 14.76
N ASN A 121 -14.87 21.02 15.76
CA ASN A 121 -15.92 20.96 16.78
C ASN A 121 -15.75 22.00 17.91
N GLY A 122 -14.72 22.85 17.87
CA GLY A 122 -14.44 23.83 18.93
C GLY A 122 -13.80 23.24 20.20
N ASN A 123 -13.44 21.95 20.18
CA ASN A 123 -12.80 21.24 21.29
C ASN A 123 -11.29 21.54 21.29
N VAL A 124 -10.92 22.77 21.65
CA VAL A 124 -9.55 23.30 21.50
C VAL A 124 -8.53 22.51 22.32
N ALA A 125 -8.88 22.09 23.54
CA ALA A 125 -7.97 21.36 24.43
C ALA A 125 -7.60 19.99 23.84
N GLU A 126 -8.60 19.25 23.38
CA GLU A 126 -8.44 17.95 22.72
C GLU A 126 -7.70 18.11 21.40
N ALA A 127 -8.05 19.11 20.59
CA ALA A 127 -7.36 19.39 19.35
C ALA A 127 -5.85 19.60 19.56
N LYS A 128 -5.49 20.41 20.56
CA LYS A 128 -4.09 20.66 20.92
C LYS A 128 -3.38 19.38 21.33
N LYS A 129 -4.01 18.55 22.16
CA LYS A 129 -3.46 17.27 22.61
C LYS A 129 -3.17 16.33 21.43
N GLU A 130 -4.17 16.11 20.58
CA GLU A 130 -4.07 15.20 19.44
C GLU A 130 -3.03 15.69 18.42
N LEU A 131 -3.01 16.99 18.09
CA LEU A 131 -2.02 17.55 17.17
C LEU A 131 -0.59 17.45 17.72
N GLN A 132 -0.39 17.58 19.03
CA GLN A 132 0.91 17.37 19.64
C GLN A 132 1.36 15.91 19.55
N MET A 133 0.44 14.96 19.73
CA MET A 133 0.73 13.54 19.54
C MET A 133 1.10 13.25 18.09
N ALA A 134 0.38 13.83 17.13
CA ALA A 134 0.70 13.71 15.71
C ALA A 134 2.13 14.17 15.41
N ILE A 135 2.53 15.36 15.85
CA ILE A 135 3.89 15.90 15.65
C ILE A 135 4.97 14.98 16.24
N ASN A 136 4.71 14.37 17.40
CA ASN A 136 5.67 13.49 18.07
C ASN A 136 5.84 12.13 17.35
N LEU A 137 4.78 11.63 16.71
CA LEU A 137 4.74 10.30 16.10
C LEU A 137 5.06 10.31 14.59
N ILE A 138 4.70 11.39 13.89
CA ILE A 138 4.91 11.50 12.44
C ILE A 138 6.40 11.57 12.12
N HIS A 139 6.86 10.71 11.21
CA HIS A 139 8.26 10.71 10.80
C HIS A 139 8.55 11.91 9.87
N PRO A 140 9.49 12.81 10.20
CA PRO A 140 9.62 14.13 9.56
C PRO A 140 9.91 14.08 8.05
N ILE A 141 10.53 13.01 7.56
CA ILE A 141 10.91 12.84 6.15
C ILE A 141 9.88 12.02 5.35
N ARG A 142 9.14 11.11 6.00
CA ARG A 142 8.28 10.16 5.28
C ARG A 142 6.86 10.69 5.09
N GLU A 143 6.43 11.51 6.03
CA GLU A 143 5.06 12.00 6.16
C GLU A 143 5.07 13.53 6.30
N THR A 144 5.98 14.18 5.58
CA THR A 144 6.27 15.62 5.70
C THR A 144 5.03 16.50 5.51
N GLU A 145 4.11 16.11 4.63
CA GLU A 145 2.86 16.83 4.41
C GLU A 145 1.95 16.78 5.66
N GLU A 146 1.74 15.58 6.23
CA GLU A 146 0.95 15.41 7.46
C GLU A 146 1.58 16.18 8.63
N LEU A 147 2.92 16.17 8.75
CA LEU A 147 3.63 16.94 9.76
C LEU A 147 3.38 18.45 9.63
N LEU A 148 3.53 18.99 8.42
CA LEU A 148 3.34 20.43 8.17
C LEU A 148 1.90 20.86 8.47
N ILE A 149 0.91 20.03 8.13
CA ILE A 149 -0.49 20.29 8.47
C ILE A 149 -0.68 20.30 9.98
N ALA A 150 -0.09 19.34 10.70
CA ALA A 150 -0.19 19.26 12.16
C ALA A 150 0.39 20.51 12.84
N GLU A 151 1.60 20.92 12.45
CA GLU A 151 2.28 22.11 12.99
C GLU A 151 1.48 23.38 12.72
N SER A 152 1.01 23.56 11.48
CA SER A 152 0.18 24.70 11.09
C SER A 152 -1.14 24.74 11.86
N ALA A 153 -1.81 23.59 11.99
CA ALA A 153 -3.05 23.48 12.75
C ALA A 153 -2.84 23.82 14.23
N LEU A 154 -1.76 23.33 14.83
CA LEU A 154 -1.42 23.58 16.23
C LEU A 154 -1.07 25.06 16.47
N ALA A 155 -0.28 25.68 15.60
CA ALA A 155 0.08 27.10 15.67
C ALA A 155 -1.15 28.01 15.59
N ASN A 156 -2.14 27.63 14.78
CA ASN A 156 -3.39 28.39 14.61
C ASN A 156 -4.34 28.28 15.82
N LEU A 157 -4.17 27.28 16.70
CA LEU A 157 -4.97 27.17 17.93
C LEU A 157 -4.46 28.06 19.07
N GLY A 158 -3.22 28.54 18.98
CA GLY A 158 -2.58 29.38 20.00
C GLY A 158 -2.72 30.90 19.75
N ARG A 159 -3.42 31.31 18.69
CA ARG A 159 -3.72 32.70 18.36
C ARG A 159 -5.15 33.04 18.76
#